data_AF-A0A0N0KX27-F1
#
_entry.id   AF-A0A0N0KX27-F1
#
_cell.length_a   1.000
_cell.length_b   1.000
_cell.length_c   1.000
_cell.angle_alpha   90.00
_cell.angle_beta   90.00
_cell.angle_gamma   90.00
#
_symmetry.space_group_name_H-M   'P 1'
#
loop_
_entity.id
_entity.type
_entity.pdbx_description
1 polymer ?
#
loop_
_entity_poly.entity_id
_entity_poly.type
_entity_poly.pdbx_seq_one_letter_code
_entity_poly.pdbx_strand_id
1 'polypeptide(L)'
;MISTFLVEHAPLVRIGFWVAVAAATLLAWGLLRFRLRRVLLSLSAVALAAVLVLTLLPDGARPGGVTCTVQFSVPFRGIDTLANVAMLLPLVLFLGTATNRPLTVLTGAVALSAVVEFVQALAPVLGRRCDTNDWFMNTVGAVLGAVIALVICALERRRRPIAVSG
;
A
#
# COMPACT_ATOMS: atom_id res chain seq x y z
N MET A 1 -9.52 16.20 -16.85
CA MET A 1 -10.89 15.65 -17.01
C MET A 1 -11.21 14.57 -15.98
N ILE A 2 -10.32 13.61 -15.70
CA ILE A 2 -10.50 12.66 -14.57
C ILE A 2 -10.42 13.37 -13.20
N SER A 3 -9.50 14.34 -13.05
CA SER A 3 -9.34 15.13 -11.81
C SER A 3 -10.60 15.94 -11.44
N THR A 4 -11.27 16.54 -12.43
CA THR A 4 -12.54 17.26 -12.23
C THR A 4 -13.66 16.32 -11.79
N PHE A 5 -13.76 15.13 -12.39
CA PHE A 5 -14.78 14.14 -12.04
C PHE A 5 -14.56 13.53 -10.64
N LEU A 6 -13.30 13.28 -10.26
CA LEU A 6 -12.90 12.79 -8.94
C LEU A 6 -13.20 13.80 -7.83
N VAL A 7 -12.96 15.10 -8.08
CA VAL A 7 -13.25 16.18 -7.12
C VAL A 7 -14.76 16.35 -6.92
N GLU A 8 -15.54 16.27 -7.99
CA GLU A 8 -17.00 16.37 -7.97
C GLU A 8 -17.66 15.16 -7.27
N HIS A 9 -17.04 13.98 -7.36
CA HIS A 9 -17.51 12.72 -6.77
C HIS A 9 -16.60 12.21 -5.63
N ALA A 10 -15.95 13.12 -4.90
CA ALA A 10 -15.09 12.80 -3.75
C ALA A 10 -15.69 11.79 -2.73
N PRO A 11 -17.01 11.76 -2.43
CA PRO A 11 -17.59 10.72 -1.59
C PRO A 11 -17.59 9.33 -2.24
N LEU A 12 -17.81 9.21 -3.55
CA LEU A 12 -17.74 7.92 -4.27
C LEU A 12 -16.33 7.33 -4.27
N VAL A 13 -15.30 8.17 -4.39
CA VAL A 13 -13.90 7.73 -4.32
C VAL A 13 -13.58 7.11 -2.96
N ARG A 14 -14.07 7.73 -1.88
CA ARG A 14 -13.92 7.21 -0.52
C ARG A 14 -14.65 5.89 -0.32
N ILE A 15 -15.89 5.79 -0.81
CA ILE A 15 -16.65 4.53 -0.76
C ILE A 15 -15.91 3.45 -1.56
N GLY A 16 -15.48 3.77 -2.78
CA GLY A 16 -14.74 2.86 -3.65
C GLY A 16 -13.45 2.35 -3.01
N PHE A 17 -12.69 3.21 -2.32
CA PHE A 17 -11.50 2.82 -1.58
C PHE A 17 -11.83 1.77 -0.51
N TRP A 18 -12.82 2.02 0.35
CA TRP A 18 -13.18 1.07 1.40
C TRP A 18 -13.75 -0.23 0.85
N VAL A 19 -14.51 -0.18 -0.25
CA VAL A 19 -14.98 -1.36 -0.98
C VAL A 19 -13.78 -2.16 -1.52
N ALA A 20 -12.77 -1.51 -2.09
CA ALA A 20 -11.56 -2.16 -2.57
C ALA A 20 -10.76 -2.81 -1.42
N VAL A 21 -10.63 -2.13 -0.28
CA VAL A 21 -9.99 -2.70 0.93
C VAL A 21 -10.75 -3.94 1.42
N ALA A 22 -12.08 -3.87 1.48
CA ALA A 22 -12.91 -5.01 1.87
C ALA A 22 -12.77 -6.18 0.89
N ALA A 23 -12.83 -5.92 -0.41
CA ALA A 23 -12.65 -6.93 -1.46
C ALA A 23 -11.26 -7.58 -1.39
N ALA A 24 -10.19 -6.79 -1.24
CA ALA A 24 -8.83 -7.29 -1.10
C ALA A 24 -8.65 -8.14 0.18
N THR A 25 -9.30 -7.73 1.28
CA THR A 25 -9.31 -8.48 2.54
C THR A 25 -9.97 -9.84 2.38
N LEU A 26 -11.17 -9.88 1.78
CA LEU A 26 -11.91 -11.12 1.51
C LEU A 26 -11.14 -12.03 0.56
N LEU A 27 -10.52 -11.46 -0.49
CA LEU A 27 -9.67 -12.18 -1.41
C LEU A 27 -8.46 -12.79 -0.70
N ALA A 28 -7.73 -12.00 0.11
CA ALA A 28 -6.57 -12.48 0.85
C ALA A 28 -6.95 -13.61 1.82
N TRP A 29 -8.07 -13.45 2.54
CA TRP A 29 -8.58 -14.46 3.45
C TRP A 29 -8.99 -15.74 2.70
N GLY A 30 -9.72 -15.62 1.59
CA GLY A 30 -10.11 -16.74 0.74
C GLY A 30 -8.91 -17.49 0.15
N LEU A 31 -7.95 -16.77 -0.43
CA LEU A 31 -6.72 -17.36 -0.97
C LEU A 31 -5.90 -18.07 0.11
N LEU A 32 -5.82 -17.51 1.31
CA LEU A 32 -5.16 -18.17 2.43
C LEU A 32 -5.91 -19.46 2.84
N ARG A 33 -7.25 -19.40 2.91
CA ARG A 33 -8.14 -20.54 3.17
C ARG A 33 -7.95 -21.68 2.18
N PHE A 34 -7.90 -21.36 0.89
CA PHE A 34 -7.66 -22.34 -0.17
C PHE A 34 -6.18 -22.72 -0.33
N ARG A 35 -5.29 -22.22 0.55
CA ARG A 35 -3.84 -22.46 0.52
C ARG A 35 -3.18 -22.06 -0.81
N LEU A 36 -3.75 -21.08 -1.51
CA LEU A 36 -3.29 -20.56 -2.80
C LEU A 36 -2.14 -19.56 -2.63
N ARG A 37 -1.09 -19.96 -1.91
CA ARG A 37 0.05 -19.10 -1.55
C ARG A 37 0.76 -18.51 -2.78
N ARG A 38 0.83 -19.25 -3.89
CA ARG A 38 1.44 -18.77 -5.14
C ARG A 38 0.68 -17.57 -5.71
N VAL A 39 -0.65 -17.56 -5.59
CA VAL A 39 -1.50 -16.45 -6.07
C VAL A 39 -1.31 -15.21 -5.19
N LEU A 40 -1.21 -15.38 -3.87
CA LEU A 40 -0.88 -14.27 -2.97
C LEU A 40 0.49 -13.65 -3.31
N LEU A 41 1.49 -14.49 -3.59
CA LEU A 41 2.81 -14.02 -4.00
C LEU A 41 2.78 -13.30 -5.35
N SER A 42 2.06 -13.82 -6.35
CA SER A 42 1.93 -13.14 -7.64
C SER A 42 1.22 -11.79 -7.51
N LEU A 43 0.15 -11.71 -6.71
CA LEU A 43 -0.54 -10.45 -6.43
C LEU A 43 0.38 -9.46 -5.70
N SER A 44 1.21 -9.93 -4.77
CA SER A 44 2.19 -9.07 -4.10
C SER A 44 3.27 -8.56 -5.06
N ALA A 45 3.72 -9.39 -6.00
CA ALA A 45 4.70 -8.99 -7.01
C ALA A 45 4.11 -7.94 -7.97
N VAL A 46 2.85 -8.12 -8.38
CA VAL A 46 2.13 -7.12 -9.18
C VAL A 46 1.95 -5.81 -8.41
N ALA A 47 1.58 -5.87 -7.13
CA ALA A 47 1.48 -4.68 -6.29
C ALA A 47 2.83 -3.96 -6.18
N LEU A 48 3.92 -4.69 -5.92
CA LEU A 48 5.26 -4.11 -5.85
C LEU A 48 5.66 -3.46 -7.19
N ALA A 49 5.41 -4.12 -8.31
CA ALA A 49 5.69 -3.58 -9.63
C ALA A 49 4.90 -2.29 -9.89
N ALA A 50 3.61 -2.26 -9.52
CA ALA A 50 2.78 -1.06 -9.64
C ALA A 50 3.34 0.09 -8.79
N VAL A 51 3.79 -0.18 -7.56
CA VAL A 51 4.42 0.84 -6.68
C VAL A 51 5.66 1.43 -7.34
N LEU A 52 6.56 0.58 -7.83
CA LEU A 52 7.81 1.02 -8.47
C LEU A 52 7.54 1.81 -9.75
N VAL A 53 6.60 1.34 -10.59
CA VAL A 53 6.20 2.03 -11.82
C VAL A 53 5.62 3.42 -11.47
N LEU A 54 4.66 3.50 -10.54
CA LEU A 54 4.01 4.76 -10.22
C LEU A 54 4.94 5.80 -9.56
N THR A 55 6.03 5.36 -8.93
CA THR A 55 6.98 6.23 -8.22
C THR A 55 8.22 6.60 -9.03
N LEU A 56 8.65 5.72 -9.94
CA LEU A 56 9.89 5.89 -10.71
C LEU A 56 9.63 6.22 -12.19
N LEU A 57 8.39 6.18 -12.67
CA LEU A 57 8.10 6.75 -13.99
C LEU A 57 8.20 8.28 -13.93
N PRO A 58 8.94 8.90 -14.86
CA PRO A 58 9.00 10.35 -14.98
C PRO A 58 7.61 10.92 -15.26
N ASP A 59 7.22 11.96 -14.53
CA ASP A 59 5.93 12.64 -14.71
C ASP A 59 5.94 13.69 -15.83
N GLY A 60 7.09 13.88 -16.48
CA GLY A 60 7.28 14.80 -17.61
C GLY A 60 7.31 16.28 -17.20
N ALA A 61 7.33 16.60 -15.91
CA ALA A 61 7.47 17.97 -15.43
C ALA A 61 8.88 18.52 -15.77
N ARG A 62 8.94 19.76 -16.28
CA ARG A 62 10.22 20.42 -16.58
C ARG A 62 11.04 20.58 -15.29
N PRO A 63 12.37 20.42 -15.32
CA PRO A 63 13.25 20.42 -14.12
C PRO A 63 13.40 21.78 -13.41
N GLY A 64 12.42 22.68 -13.49
CA GLY A 64 12.42 23.97 -12.81
C GLY A 64 11.99 23.85 -11.34
N GLY A 65 12.96 23.87 -10.43
CA GLY A 65 12.72 24.01 -8.98
C GLY A 65 12.25 22.73 -8.29
N VAL A 66 13.05 21.66 -8.39
CA VAL A 66 12.85 20.43 -7.61
C VAL A 66 13.33 20.68 -6.18
N THR A 67 12.44 21.19 -5.32
CA THR A 67 12.71 21.30 -3.88
C THR A 67 11.87 20.25 -3.15
N CYS A 68 12.50 19.49 -2.24
CA CYS A 68 11.76 18.57 -1.38
C CYS A 68 10.86 19.38 -0.44
N THR A 69 9.60 18.99 -0.35
CA THR A 69 8.66 19.54 0.63
C THR A 69 8.70 18.68 1.89
N VAL A 70 9.25 19.24 2.96
CA VAL A 70 9.17 18.63 4.30
C VAL A 70 7.91 19.17 4.96
N GLN A 71 6.84 18.37 4.92
CA GLN A 71 5.56 18.73 5.51
C GLN A 71 4.97 17.51 6.25
N PHE A 72 4.48 17.75 7.46
CA PHE A 72 3.71 16.79 8.25
C PHE A 72 2.29 17.34 8.47
N SER A 73 1.62 17.68 7.37
CA SER A 73 0.17 17.88 7.42
C SER A 73 -0.49 16.51 7.36
N VAL A 74 -1.69 16.37 7.92
CA VAL A 74 -2.46 15.12 7.85
C VAL A 74 -3.68 15.40 6.98
N PRO A 75 -3.55 15.41 5.64
CA PRO A 75 -4.61 15.90 4.78
C PRO A 75 -5.58 14.76 4.45
N PHE A 76 -6.09 14.02 5.45
CA PHE A 76 -7.05 12.90 5.26
C PHE A 76 -8.35 13.29 4.53
N ARG A 77 -8.50 14.54 4.11
CA ARG A 77 -9.63 15.09 3.36
C ARG A 77 -9.38 15.10 1.84
N GLY A 78 -8.14 15.01 1.37
CA GLY A 78 -7.78 15.06 -0.06
C GLY A 78 -7.77 13.68 -0.73
N ILE A 79 -8.18 13.62 -2.00
CA ILE A 79 -8.22 12.37 -2.79
C ILE A 79 -6.80 11.80 -2.98
N ASP A 80 -5.81 12.68 -3.11
CA ASP A 80 -4.40 12.31 -3.26
C ASP A 80 -3.89 11.52 -2.04
N THR A 81 -4.44 11.79 -0.86
CA THR A 81 -4.03 11.10 0.37
C THR A 81 -4.54 9.66 0.44
N LEU A 82 -5.69 9.36 -0.15
CA LEU A 82 -6.20 7.99 -0.27
C LEU A 82 -5.38 7.17 -1.25
N ALA A 83 -4.84 7.79 -2.32
CA ALA A 83 -4.00 7.10 -3.28
C ALA A 83 -2.70 6.59 -2.64
N ASN A 84 -2.04 7.41 -1.83
CA ASN A 84 -0.84 7.01 -1.10
C ASN A 84 -1.15 5.91 -0.06
N VAL A 85 -2.24 6.04 0.69
CA VAL A 85 -2.68 4.96 1.61
C VAL A 85 -2.98 3.67 0.85
N ALA A 86 -3.57 3.74 -0.34
CA ALA A 86 -3.86 2.56 -1.17
C ALA A 86 -2.60 1.90 -1.74
N MET A 87 -1.47 2.62 -1.79
CA MET A 87 -0.29 2.20 -2.54
C MET A 87 0.42 1.00 -1.91
N LEU A 88 0.73 1.06 -0.62
CA LEU A 88 1.43 -0.03 0.09
C LEU A 88 0.49 -1.06 0.70
N LEU A 89 -0.79 -0.74 0.89
CA LEU A 89 -1.74 -1.63 1.56
C LEU A 89 -1.85 -3.01 0.89
N PRO A 90 -2.04 -3.16 -0.44
CA PRO A 90 -2.16 -4.46 -1.09
C PRO A 90 -0.86 -5.27 -0.97
N LEU A 91 0.29 -4.62 -1.11
CA LEU A 91 1.60 -5.26 -0.97
C LEU A 91 1.75 -5.88 0.41
N VAL A 92 1.52 -5.10 1.47
CA VAL A 92 1.67 -5.58 2.86
C VAL A 92 0.61 -6.62 3.22
N LEU A 93 -0.63 -6.45 2.74
CA LEU A 93 -1.71 -7.41 2.94
C LEU A 93 -1.37 -8.77 2.31
N PHE A 94 -1.08 -8.82 1.01
CA PHE A 94 -0.86 -10.09 0.31
C PHE A 94 0.46 -10.74 0.68
N LEU A 95 1.56 -9.99 0.78
CA LEU A 95 2.85 -10.55 1.15
C LEU A 95 2.89 -10.94 2.64
N GLY A 96 2.29 -10.13 3.52
CA GLY A 96 2.19 -10.42 4.95
C GLY A 96 1.37 -11.69 5.22
N THR A 97 0.23 -11.85 4.54
CA THR A 97 -0.58 -13.08 4.61
C THR A 97 0.13 -14.29 4.00
N ALA A 98 0.79 -14.13 2.85
CA ALA A 98 1.55 -15.21 2.20
C ALA A 98 2.74 -15.70 3.02
N THR A 99 3.43 -14.80 3.73
CA THR A 99 4.62 -15.11 4.52
C THR A 99 4.31 -15.46 5.97
N ASN A 100 3.09 -15.17 6.45
CA ASN A 100 2.72 -15.17 7.87
C ASN A 100 3.63 -14.27 8.73
N ARG A 101 4.28 -13.27 8.13
CA ARG A 101 5.20 -12.32 8.79
C ARG A 101 4.83 -10.85 8.51
N PRO A 102 3.60 -10.42 8.84
CA PRO A 102 3.12 -9.09 8.48
C PRO A 102 3.94 -7.94 9.05
N LEU A 103 4.54 -8.10 10.24
CA LEU A 103 5.41 -7.06 10.84
C LEU A 103 6.73 -6.90 10.09
N THR A 104 7.34 -8.00 9.64
CA THR A 104 8.57 -7.95 8.82
C THR A 104 8.30 -7.31 7.47
N VAL A 105 7.15 -7.62 6.87
CA VAL A 105 6.72 -7.01 5.61
C VAL A 105 6.43 -5.52 5.78
N LEU A 106 5.77 -5.13 6.88
CA LEU A 106 5.55 -3.72 7.23
C LEU A 106 6.86 -2.95 7.29
N THR A 107 7.86 -3.44 8.04
CA THR A 107 9.16 -2.77 8.14
C THR A 107 9.84 -2.63 6.77
N GLY A 108 9.75 -3.66 5.93
CA GLY A 108 10.29 -3.61 4.57
C GLY A 108 9.56 -2.60 3.68
N ALA A 109 8.24 -2.51 3.79
CA ALA A 109 7.43 -1.57 3.01
C ALA A 109 7.66 -0.10 3.41
N VAL A 110 7.79 0.18 4.72
CA VAL A 110 8.13 1.51 5.23
C VAL A 110 9.53 1.92 4.77
N ALA A 111 10.50 1.00 4.86
CA ALA A 111 11.86 1.24 4.36
C ALA A 111 11.87 1.46 2.85
N LEU A 112 11.11 0.67 2.08
CA LEU A 112 10.96 0.84 0.64
C LEU A 112 10.42 2.23 0.30
N SER A 113 9.38 2.70 1.00
CA SER A 113 8.84 4.05 0.76
C SER A 113 9.87 5.14 1.04
N ALA A 114 10.69 5.00 2.10
CA ALA A 114 11.75 5.95 2.41
C ALA A 114 12.85 5.96 1.34
N VAL A 115 13.21 4.77 0.82
CA VAL A 115 14.18 4.64 -0.28
C VAL A 115 13.64 5.29 -1.55
N VAL A 116 12.36 5.14 -1.86
CA VAL A 116 11.73 5.78 -3.03
C VAL A 116 11.82 7.30 -2.93
N GLU A 117 11.43 7.89 -1.79
CA GLU A 117 11.56 9.35 -1.57
C GLU A 117 13.01 9.81 -1.70
N PHE A 118 13.95 9.04 -1.16
CA PHE A 118 15.38 9.34 -1.27
C PHE A 118 15.88 9.30 -2.71
N VAL A 119 15.44 8.30 -3.50
CA VAL A 119 15.76 8.21 -4.93
C VAL A 119 15.15 9.40 -5.68
N GLN A 120 13.90 9.78 -5.37
CA GLN A 120 13.25 10.95 -5.98
C GLN A 120 13.97 12.26 -5.64
N ALA A 121 14.50 12.40 -4.42
CA ALA A 121 15.32 13.53 -4.02
C ALA A 121 16.66 13.61 -4.79
N LEU A 122 17.26 12.46 -5.11
CA LEU A 122 18.53 12.38 -5.84
C LEU A 122 18.37 12.37 -7.37
N ALA A 123 17.16 12.17 -7.89
CA ALA A 123 16.88 12.10 -9.32
C ALA A 123 15.89 13.19 -9.77
N PRO A 124 16.33 14.47 -9.87
CA PRO A 124 15.49 15.58 -10.35
C PRO A 124 14.90 15.36 -11.74
N VAL A 125 15.52 14.48 -12.53
CA VAL A 125 15.06 14.07 -13.88
C VAL A 125 13.70 13.36 -13.87
N LEU A 126 13.28 12.82 -12.71
CA LEU A 126 11.97 12.21 -12.54
C LEU A 126 10.83 13.25 -12.54
N GLY A 127 11.15 14.54 -12.34
CA GLY A 127 10.18 15.64 -12.29
C GLY A 127 9.30 15.66 -11.03
N ARG A 128 9.33 14.58 -10.24
CA ARG A 128 8.59 14.44 -8.99
C ARG A 128 9.26 15.18 -7.83
N ARG A 129 8.44 15.80 -6.99
CA ARG A 129 8.88 16.40 -5.71
C ARG A 129 8.77 15.34 -4.60
N CYS A 130 9.88 15.09 -3.91
CA CYS A 130 9.92 14.36 -2.65
C CYS A 130 9.01 15.07 -1.63
N ASP A 131 8.08 14.33 -1.03
CA ASP A 131 7.15 14.83 -0.02
C ASP A 131 7.08 13.88 1.19
N THR A 132 7.45 14.39 2.37
CA THR A 132 7.41 13.57 3.60
C THR A 132 5.99 13.11 3.95
N ASN A 133 4.97 13.81 3.46
CA ASN A 133 3.59 13.39 3.60
C ASN A 133 3.26 12.14 2.75
N ASP A 134 3.89 11.96 1.60
CA ASP A 134 3.72 10.75 0.77
C ASP A 134 4.26 9.53 1.52
N TRP A 135 5.46 9.65 2.11
CA TRP A 135 6.02 8.62 2.99
C TRP A 135 5.12 8.29 4.19
N PHE A 136 4.56 9.32 4.84
CA PHE A 136 3.67 9.15 5.98
C PHE A 136 2.37 8.42 5.58
N MET A 137 1.71 8.84 4.50
CA MET A 137 0.45 8.25 4.05
C MET A 137 0.64 6.82 3.53
N ASN A 138 1.74 6.55 2.82
CA ASN A 138 2.14 5.19 2.43
C ASN A 138 2.35 4.30 3.67
N THR A 139 2.97 4.84 4.71
CA THR A 139 3.16 4.15 6.00
C THR A 139 1.83 3.83 6.68
N VAL A 140 0.87 4.75 6.68
CA VAL A 140 -0.50 4.49 7.18
C VAL A 140 -1.16 3.33 6.42
N GLY A 141 -1.05 3.33 5.09
CA GLY A 141 -1.52 2.23 4.25
C GLY A 141 -0.88 0.89 4.58
N ALA A 142 0.44 0.88 4.76
CA ALA A 142 1.21 -0.29 5.15
C ALA A 142 0.77 -0.84 6.53
N VAL A 143 0.58 0.04 7.52
CA VAL A 143 0.09 -0.34 8.85
C VAL A 143 -1.30 -0.96 8.76
N LEU A 144 -2.22 -0.35 7.99
CA LEU A 144 -3.57 -0.89 7.80
C LEU A 144 -3.52 -2.29 7.16
N GLY A 145 -2.71 -2.47 6.10
CA GLY A 145 -2.50 -3.77 5.47
C GLY A 145 -1.92 -4.82 6.43
N ALA A 146 -0.97 -4.43 7.28
CA ALA A 146 -0.35 -5.31 8.28
C ALA A 146 -1.35 -5.74 9.36
N VAL A 147 -2.18 -4.82 9.87
CA VAL A 147 -3.23 -5.12 10.86
C VAL A 147 -4.22 -6.12 10.29
N ILE A 148 -4.70 -5.90 9.06
CA ILE A 148 -5.63 -6.83 8.38
C ILE A 148 -4.97 -8.21 8.20
N ALA A 149 -3.72 -8.25 7.72
CA ALA A 149 -2.98 -9.50 7.56
C ALA A 149 -2.79 -10.27 8.89
N LEU A 150 -2.49 -9.55 9.98
CA LEU A 150 -2.39 -10.12 11.33
C LEU A 150 -3.71 -10.77 11.75
N VAL A 151 -4.84 -10.08 11.56
CA VAL A 151 -6.18 -10.59 11.88
C VAL A 151 -6.48 -11.85 11.07
N ILE A 152 -6.26 -11.82 9.76
CA ILE A 152 -6.46 -12.98 8.87
C ILE A 152 -5.64 -14.18 9.36
N CYS A 153 -4.33 -14.01 9.60
CA CYS A 153 -3.45 -15.08 10.06
C CYS A 153 -3.83 -15.58 11.46
N ALA A 154 -4.28 -14.71 12.36
CA ALA A 154 -4.71 -15.07 13.71
C ALA A 154 -6.01 -15.90 13.68
N LEU A 155 -6.99 -15.49 12.87
CA LEU A 155 -8.25 -16.22 12.70
C LEU A 155 -8.03 -17.63 12.13
N GLU A 156 -7.12 -17.77 11.15
CA GLU A 156 -6.81 -19.07 10.56
C GLU A 156 -6.03 -19.99 11.53
N ARG A 157 -5.13 -19.42 12.34
CA ARG A 157 -4.44 -20.18 13.40
C ARG A 157 -5.40 -20.74 14.44
N ARG A 158 -6.39 -19.95 14.88
CA ARG A 158 -7.41 -20.39 15.85
C ARG A 158 -8.31 -21.51 15.31
N ARG A 159 -8.46 -21.62 13.98
CA ARG A 159 -9.27 -22.64 13.31
C ARG A 159 -8.55 -23.97 13.09
N ARG A 160 -7.23 -24.04 13.29
CA ARG A 160 -6.52 -25.32 13.34
C ARG A 160 -6.64 -25.83 14.78
N PRO A 161 -7.59 -26.73 15.10
CA PRO A 161 -7.53 -27.39 16.40
C PRO A 161 -6.16 -28.05 16.51
N ILE A 162 -5.51 -27.85 17.65
CA ILE A 162 -4.36 -28.67 18.04
C ILE A 162 -4.91 -30.10 17.98
N ALA A 163 -4.46 -30.87 16.99
CA ALA A 163 -4.68 -32.31 16.99
C ALA A 163 -3.90 -32.82 18.19
N VAL A 164 -4.56 -32.84 19.35
CA VAL A 164 -4.07 -33.50 20.55
C VAL A 164 -3.98 -34.96 20.15
N SER A 165 -2.75 -35.37 19.85
CA SER A 165 -2.39 -36.77 19.65
C SER A 165 -2.33 -37.36 21.06
N GLY A 166 -3.42 -38.01 21.46
CA GLY A 166 -3.50 -38.87 22.64
C GLY A 166 -3.79 -40.28 22.18
#